data_AF-A0A0A2SR40-F1
#
_entry.id   AF-A0A0A2SR40-F1
#
_cell.length_a   1.000
_cell.length_b   1.000
_cell.length_c   1.000
_cell.angle_alpha   90.00
_cell.angle_beta   90.00
_cell.angle_gamma   90.00
#
_symmetry.space_group_name_H-M   'P 1'
#
loop_
_entity.id
_entity.type
_entity.pdbx_description
1 polymer ?
#
loop_
_entity_poly.entity_id
_entity_poly.type
_entity_poly.pdbx_seq_one_letter_code
_entity_poly.pdbx_strand_id
1 'polypeptide(L)'
;MFESLRKCLTGMACTSFSSSTPHRNAQRANVGADIIGTVLETFDPAAAIPTNLAQTLISFYSVFRFDTHASEKLVHLLQGSMAGAQMGLRIALLFNGVQCEAYTDDNLCTAIFLLSLLYKGTLLASWGPSEFSKDPYVQPASESNESEVEPARDRALSV
;
A
#
# COMPACT_ATOMS: atom_id res chain seq x y z
N MET A 1 15.82 -23.20 6.94
CA MET A 1 14.90 -22.03 6.95
C MET A 1 15.54 -20.79 6.31
N PHE A 2 16.77 -20.42 6.69
CA PHE A 2 17.52 -19.31 6.10
C PHE A 2 17.77 -19.43 4.58
N GLU A 3 18.05 -20.63 4.06
CA GLU A 3 18.24 -20.87 2.62
C GLU A 3 17.02 -20.50 1.77
N SER A 4 15.81 -20.77 2.28
CA SER A 4 14.57 -20.50 1.56
C SER A 4 14.23 -19.01 1.59
N LEU A 5 14.53 -18.35 2.70
CA LEU A 5 14.44 -16.89 2.82
C LEU A 5 15.43 -16.22 1.86
N ARG A 6 16.67 -16.73 1.78
CA ARG A 6 17.71 -16.24 0.88
C ARG A 6 17.33 -16.45 -0.59
N LYS A 7 16.73 -17.58 -0.95
CA LYS A 7 16.22 -17.82 -2.31
C LYS A 7 15.06 -16.87 -2.67
N CYS A 8 14.15 -16.56 -1.74
CA CYS A 8 13.13 -15.53 -1.96
C CYS A 8 13.74 -14.13 -2.11
N LEU A 9 14.71 -13.77 -1.26
CA LEU A 9 15.44 -12.49 -1.31
C LEU A 9 16.23 -12.34 -2.62
N THR A 10 16.85 -13.41 -3.10
CA THR A 10 17.64 -13.40 -4.35
C THR A 10 16.72 -13.44 -5.58
N GLY A 11 15.55 -14.08 -5.48
CA GLY A 11 14.52 -14.08 -6.53
C GLY A 11 13.82 -12.73 -6.70
N MET A 12 13.61 -11.98 -5.61
CA MET A 12 13.09 -10.61 -5.67
C MET A 12 14.09 -9.60 -6.25
N ALA A 13 15.38 -9.92 -6.30
CA ALA A 13 16.43 -9.02 -6.76
C ALA A 13 16.48 -8.85 -8.30
N CYS A 14 15.75 -9.64 -9.09
CA CYS A 14 15.90 -9.69 -10.54
C CYS A 14 14.66 -9.31 -11.37
N THR A 15 13.57 -8.87 -10.75
CA THR A 15 12.49 -8.17 -11.46
C THR A 15 12.59 -6.70 -11.09
N SER A 16 12.68 -5.79 -12.07
CA SER A 16 12.57 -4.35 -11.81
C SER A 16 11.37 -4.11 -10.91
N PHE A 17 11.63 -3.80 -9.63
CA PHE A 17 10.57 -3.54 -8.67
C PHE A 17 9.75 -2.41 -9.25
N SER A 18 8.50 -2.62 -9.56
CA SER A 18 7.70 -1.65 -10.26
C SER A 18 6.38 -1.50 -9.51
N SER A 19 6.04 -0.25 -9.23
CA SER A 19 4.95 0.11 -8.34
C SER A 19 3.71 0.47 -9.11
N SER A 20 2.61 -0.19 -8.75
CA SER A 20 1.30 0.05 -9.30
C SER A 20 0.73 1.38 -8.81
N THR A 21 -0.01 2.06 -9.69
CA THR A 21 -0.75 3.28 -9.32
C THR A 21 -1.65 3.13 -8.09
N PRO A 22 -2.45 2.05 -7.94
CA PRO A 22 -3.24 1.87 -6.74
C PRO A 22 -2.40 1.71 -5.47
N HIS A 23 -1.26 1.01 -5.53
CA HIS A 23 -0.37 0.87 -4.37
C HIS A 23 0.12 2.24 -3.90
N ARG A 24 0.63 3.10 -4.80
CA ARG A 24 1.10 4.45 -4.43
C ARG A 24 0.01 5.30 -3.82
N ASN A 25 -1.20 5.26 -4.39
CA ASN A 25 -2.33 6.02 -3.87
C ASN A 25 -2.73 5.55 -2.46
N ALA A 26 -2.74 4.24 -2.23
CA ALA A 26 -2.99 3.66 -0.91
C ALA A 26 -1.90 4.05 0.09
N GLN A 27 -0.61 4.01 -0.31
CA GLN A 27 0.49 4.42 0.55
C GLN A 27 0.39 5.90 0.94
N ARG A 28 0.10 6.79 -0.02
CA ARG A 28 -0.11 8.23 0.26
C ARG A 28 -1.25 8.46 1.26
N ALA A 29 -2.36 7.73 1.09
CA ALA A 29 -3.48 7.80 2.01
C ALA A 29 -3.10 7.28 3.41
N ASN A 30 -2.38 6.15 3.49
CA ASN A 30 -1.89 5.58 4.74
C ASN A 30 -0.90 6.51 5.47
N VAL A 31 0.03 7.14 4.73
CA VAL A 31 0.96 8.15 5.24
C VAL A 31 0.18 9.36 5.79
N GLY A 32 -0.78 9.87 5.02
CA GLY A 32 -1.61 10.99 5.44
C GLY A 32 -2.39 10.67 6.71
N ALA A 33 -3.00 9.48 6.79
CA ALA A 33 -3.71 9.02 7.97
C ALA A 33 -2.78 8.85 9.19
N ASP A 34 -1.53 8.40 9.01
CA ASP A 34 -0.55 8.25 10.09
C ASP A 34 -0.13 9.60 10.68
N ILE A 35 0.08 10.59 9.82
CA ILE A 35 0.42 11.96 10.24
C ILE A 35 -0.76 12.56 11.02
N ILE A 36 -1.97 12.46 10.47
CA ILE A 36 -3.18 12.96 11.14
C ILE A 36 -3.37 12.23 12.48
N GLY A 37 -3.21 10.91 12.52
CA GLY A 37 -3.32 10.11 13.74
C GLY A 37 -2.32 10.52 14.81
N THR A 38 -1.06 10.71 14.41
CA THR A 38 0.02 11.17 15.33
C THR A 38 -0.30 12.54 15.93
N VAL A 39 -0.86 13.47 15.14
CA VAL A 39 -1.29 14.78 15.64
C VAL A 39 -2.47 14.64 16.60
N LEU A 40 -3.47 13.82 16.25
CA LEU A 40 -4.65 13.60 17.08
C LEU A 40 -4.33 12.92 18.42
N GLU A 41 -3.41 11.95 18.41
CA GLU A 41 -2.94 11.25 19.63
C GLU A 41 -2.31 12.18 20.66
N THR A 42 -1.79 13.33 20.22
CA THR A 42 -1.23 14.34 21.14
C THR A 42 -2.33 14.99 22.00
N PHE A 43 -3.57 15.02 21.51
CA PHE A 43 -4.71 15.59 22.23
C PHE A 43 -5.50 14.53 22.99
N ASP A 44 -5.70 13.37 22.37
CA ASP A 44 -6.42 12.23 22.96
C ASP A 44 -5.88 10.92 22.35
N PRO A 45 -5.33 9.98 23.15
CA PRO A 45 -4.87 8.68 22.66
C PRO A 45 -5.93 7.86 21.92
N ALA A 46 -7.22 8.07 22.24
CA ALA A 46 -8.34 7.41 21.57
C ALA A 46 -8.64 8.00 20.18
N ALA A 47 -8.17 9.22 19.89
CA ALA A 47 -8.42 9.91 18.62
C ALA A 47 -7.65 9.31 17.42
N ALA A 48 -6.74 8.35 17.65
CA ALA A 48 -6.13 7.54 16.58
C ALA A 48 -6.95 6.31 16.15
N ILE A 49 -8.02 5.96 16.87
CA ILE A 49 -8.88 4.83 16.47
C ILE A 49 -9.46 5.05 15.06
N PRO A 50 -10.01 6.24 14.70
CA PRO A 50 -10.52 6.50 13.35
C PRO A 50 -9.44 6.40 12.26
N THR A 51 -8.22 6.86 12.53
CA THR A 51 -7.12 6.81 11.55
C THR A 51 -6.65 5.38 11.33
N ASN A 52 -6.54 4.58 12.39
CA ASN A 52 -6.18 3.16 12.27
C ASN A 52 -7.27 2.37 11.53
N LEU A 53 -8.55 2.69 11.76
CA LEU A 53 -9.66 2.11 10.99
C LEU A 53 -9.53 2.45 9.49
N ALA A 54 -9.28 3.71 9.16
CA ALA A 54 -9.08 4.13 7.78
C ALA A 54 -7.91 3.39 7.13
N GLN A 55 -6.77 3.27 7.83
CA GLN A 55 -5.59 2.54 7.36
C GLN A 55 -5.86 1.05 7.16
N THR A 56 -6.61 0.41 8.06
CA THR A 56 -7.06 -0.98 7.90
C THR A 56 -7.91 -1.12 6.64
N LEU A 57 -8.89 -0.24 6.41
CA LEU A 57 -9.78 -0.28 5.25
C LEU A 57 -9.03 -0.05 3.93
N ILE A 58 -8.16 0.97 3.87
CA ILE A 58 -7.32 1.28 2.70
C ILE A 58 -6.47 0.06 2.34
N SER A 59 -5.81 -0.53 3.34
CA SER A 59 -4.91 -1.66 3.14
C SER A 59 -5.69 -2.91 2.75
N PHE A 60 -6.82 -3.20 3.41
CA PHE A 60 -7.69 -4.32 3.07
C PHE A 60 -8.19 -4.22 1.63
N TYR A 61 -8.73 -3.06 1.23
CA TYR A 61 -9.17 -2.82 -0.14
C TYR A 61 -8.04 -3.05 -1.16
N SER A 62 -6.82 -2.60 -0.84
CA SER A 62 -5.65 -2.74 -1.72
C SER A 62 -5.20 -4.19 -1.90
N VAL A 63 -5.45 -5.08 -0.91
CA VAL A 63 -5.17 -6.52 -1.04
C VAL A 63 -6.08 -7.17 -2.10
N PHE A 64 -7.35 -6.80 -2.14
CA PHE A 64 -8.33 -7.40 -3.07
C PHE A 64 -8.36 -6.75 -4.45
N ARG A 65 -7.69 -5.60 -4.63
CA ARG A 65 -7.64 -4.94 -5.92
C ARG A 65 -6.83 -5.77 -6.93
N PHE A 66 -7.34 -5.88 -8.16
CA PHE A 66 -6.74 -6.72 -9.20
C PHE A 66 -5.47 -6.10 -9.81
N ASP A 67 -5.41 -4.78 -9.95
CA ASP A 67 -4.29 -4.04 -10.56
C ASP A 67 -3.10 -3.82 -9.61
N THR A 68 -2.91 -4.68 -8.62
CA THR A 68 -1.91 -4.53 -7.55
C THR A 68 -1.03 -5.77 -7.53
N HIS A 69 0.29 -5.58 -7.50
CA HIS A 69 1.25 -6.68 -7.59
C HIS A 69 1.18 -7.58 -6.33
N ALA A 70 1.56 -8.85 -6.48
CA ALA A 70 1.53 -9.80 -5.36
C ALA A 70 2.41 -9.34 -4.18
N SER A 71 3.56 -8.73 -4.45
CA SER A 71 4.45 -8.14 -3.44
C SER A 71 3.79 -6.97 -2.71
N GLU A 72 3.06 -6.11 -3.41
CA GLU A 72 2.34 -4.96 -2.85
C GLU A 72 1.15 -5.41 -2.00
N LYS A 73 0.45 -6.47 -2.43
CA LYS A 73 -0.62 -7.10 -1.62
C LYS A 73 -0.08 -7.62 -0.30
N LEU A 74 1.11 -8.22 -0.28
CA LEU A 74 1.75 -8.66 0.97
C LEU A 74 2.06 -7.48 1.90
N VAL A 75 2.55 -6.36 1.34
CA VAL A 75 2.78 -5.13 2.12
C VAL A 75 1.47 -4.62 2.72
N HIS A 76 0.39 -4.56 1.94
CA HIS A 76 -0.91 -4.11 2.43
C HIS A 76 -1.54 -5.09 3.43
N LEU A 77 -1.35 -6.39 3.28
CA LEU A 77 -1.80 -7.37 4.26
C LEU A 77 -1.08 -7.16 5.60
N LEU A 78 0.23 -6.94 5.55
CA LEU A 78 1.03 -6.63 6.74
C LEU A 78 0.60 -5.30 7.37
N GLN A 79 0.54 -4.21 6.60
CA GLN A 79 0.08 -2.90 7.08
C GLN A 79 -1.32 -2.95 7.67
N GLY A 80 -2.26 -3.61 6.98
CA GLY A 80 -3.64 -3.75 7.43
C GLY A 80 -3.78 -4.55 8.71
N SER A 81 -3.02 -5.65 8.86
CA SER A 81 -3.01 -6.44 10.10
C SER A 81 -2.42 -5.68 11.28
N MET A 82 -1.34 -4.91 11.08
CA MET A 82 -0.76 -4.07 12.13
C MET A 82 -1.70 -2.93 12.53
N ALA A 83 -2.27 -2.21 11.56
CA ALA A 83 -3.25 -1.14 11.84
C ALA A 83 -4.50 -1.69 12.55
N GLY A 84 -4.99 -2.87 12.12
CA GLY A 84 -6.11 -3.54 12.76
C GLY A 84 -5.80 -3.99 14.19
N ALA A 85 -4.59 -4.51 14.42
CA ALA A 85 -4.14 -4.85 15.77
C ALA A 85 -4.02 -3.60 16.65
N GLN A 86 -3.40 -2.52 16.17
CA GLN A 86 -3.32 -1.24 16.90
C GLN A 86 -4.71 -0.71 17.25
N MET A 87 -5.65 -0.75 16.30
CA MET A 87 -7.04 -0.38 16.53
C MET A 87 -7.67 -1.23 17.64
N GLY A 88 -7.54 -2.56 17.57
CA GLY A 88 -8.07 -3.48 18.58
C GLY A 88 -7.48 -3.25 19.97
N LEU A 89 -6.16 -3.04 20.07
CA LEU A 89 -5.51 -2.73 21.35
C LEU A 89 -5.96 -1.37 21.91
N ARG A 90 -6.11 -0.33 21.09
CA ARG A 90 -6.62 0.97 21.54
C ARG A 90 -8.06 0.90 22.01
N ILE A 91 -8.91 0.14 21.32
CA ILE A 91 -10.30 -0.12 21.76
C ILE A 91 -10.29 -0.86 23.11
N ALA A 92 -9.41 -1.86 23.28
CA ALA A 92 -9.27 -2.57 24.54
C ALA A 92 -8.84 -1.62 25.68
N LEU A 93 -7.88 -0.73 25.45
CA LEU A 93 -7.48 0.28 26.44
C LEU A 93 -8.64 1.21 26.80
N LEU A 94 -9.44 1.65 25.82
CA LEU A 94 -10.59 2.51 26.05
C LEU A 94 -11.59 1.86 27.03
N PHE A 95 -11.85 0.56 26.88
CA PHE A 95 -12.75 -0.16 27.78
C PHE A 95 -12.15 -0.44 29.17
N ASN A 96 -10.83 -0.55 29.27
CA ASN A 96 -10.16 -0.77 30.55
C ASN A 96 -9.84 0.54 31.29
N GLY A 97 -10.06 1.70 30.67
CA GLY A 97 -9.75 3.01 31.25
C GLY A 97 -8.26 3.26 31.47
N VAL A 98 -7.39 2.47 30.83
CA VAL A 98 -5.94 2.56 30.98
C VAL A 98 -5.40 3.57 29.98
N GLN A 99 -4.68 4.57 30.47
CA GLN A 99 -3.94 5.51 29.63
C GLN A 99 -2.45 5.21 29.68
N CYS A 100 -1.83 5.13 28.50
CA CYS A 100 -0.41 4.90 28.37
C CYS A 100 0.36 6.23 28.51
N GLU A 101 0.74 6.61 29.73
CA GLU A 101 1.59 7.80 29.94
C GLU A 101 3.09 7.51 29.70
N ALA A 102 3.55 6.28 29.99
CA ALA A 102 4.93 5.86 29.79
C ALA A 102 5.02 4.41 29.27
N TYR A 103 6.05 4.13 28.46
CA TYR A 103 6.28 2.85 27.79
C TYR A 103 6.66 1.67 28.73
N THR A 104 6.62 1.86 30.04
CA THR A 104 7.33 1.01 31.01
C THR A 104 6.44 0.15 31.90
N ASP A 105 5.16 0.48 32.06
CA ASP A 105 4.37 -0.07 33.18
C ASP A 105 3.31 -1.10 32.74
N ASP A 106 2.92 -1.13 31.47
CA ASP A 106 1.92 -2.07 30.94
C ASP A 106 2.36 -2.72 29.62
N ASN A 107 2.28 -4.05 29.57
CA ASN A 107 2.57 -4.86 28.39
C ASN A 107 1.70 -4.45 27.17
N LEU A 108 0.48 -3.94 27.41
CA LEU A 108 -0.38 -3.44 26.35
C LEU A 108 0.19 -2.17 25.70
N CYS A 109 0.72 -1.25 26.51
CA CYS A 109 1.32 -0.01 26.03
C CYS A 109 2.61 -0.29 25.24
N THR A 110 3.44 -1.21 25.71
CA THR A 110 4.63 -1.66 24.98
C THR A 110 4.24 -2.31 23.64
N ALA A 111 3.20 -3.14 23.60
CA ALA A 111 2.73 -3.78 22.37
C ALA A 111 2.22 -2.77 21.33
N ILE A 112 1.45 -1.77 21.74
CA ILE A 112 0.98 -0.69 20.85
C ILE A 112 2.16 0.09 20.29
N PHE A 113 3.13 0.44 21.14
CA PHE A 113 4.33 1.15 20.71
C PHE A 113 5.14 0.36 19.68
N LEU A 114 5.40 -0.93 19.93
CA LEU A 114 6.11 -1.79 18.98
C LEU A 114 5.35 -1.92 17.66
N LEU A 115 4.04 -2.15 17.70
CA LEU A 115 3.22 -2.20 16.49
C LEU A 115 3.26 -0.89 15.72
N SER A 116 3.27 0.26 16.40
CA SER A 116 3.40 1.59 15.76
C SER A 116 4.74 1.73 15.06
N LEU A 117 5.84 1.35 15.71
CA LEU A 117 7.18 1.37 15.10
C LEU A 117 7.27 0.46 13.88
N LEU A 118 6.75 -0.77 13.98
CA LEU A 118 6.74 -1.70 12.85
C LEU A 118 5.90 -1.14 11.69
N TYR A 119 4.71 -0.62 11.98
CA TYR A 119 3.86 -0.03 10.95
C TYR A 119 4.55 1.12 10.23
N LYS A 120 5.08 2.11 10.96
CA LYS A 120 5.81 3.26 10.39
C LYS A 120 7.04 2.80 9.60
N GLY A 121 7.78 1.81 10.11
CA GLY A 121 8.91 1.21 9.40
C GLY A 121 8.52 0.59 8.06
N THR A 122 7.45 -0.23 8.03
CA THR A 122 6.97 -0.82 6.78
C THR A 122 6.44 0.22 5.80
N LEU A 123 5.81 1.27 6.31
CA LEU A 123 5.27 2.36 5.51
C LEU A 123 6.39 3.18 4.85
N LEU A 124 7.48 3.50 5.58
CA LEU A 124 8.67 4.13 4.99
C LEU A 124 9.36 3.23 3.96
N ALA A 125 9.54 1.95 4.29
CA ALA A 125 10.23 0.99 3.43
C ALA A 125 9.47 0.70 2.12
N SER A 126 8.15 0.85 2.12
CA SER A 126 7.31 0.60 0.93
C SER A 126 6.98 1.89 0.17
N TRP A 127 6.72 3.01 0.85
CA TRP A 127 6.37 4.26 0.20
C TRP A 127 7.54 4.87 -0.58
N GLY A 128 8.74 4.93 0.00
CA GLY A 128 9.92 5.54 -0.66
C GLY A 128 10.21 4.90 -2.03
N PRO A 129 10.53 3.59 -2.08
CA PRO A 129 10.84 2.91 -3.34
C PRO A 129 9.69 2.92 -4.36
N SER A 130 8.44 2.87 -3.89
CA SER A 130 7.26 2.83 -4.75
C SER A 130 7.01 4.13 -5.53
N GLU A 131 7.57 5.27 -5.11
CA GLU A 131 7.50 6.53 -5.85
C GLU A 131 8.60 6.64 -6.93
N PHE A 132 9.77 6.03 -6.71
CA PHE A 132 10.88 6.06 -7.66
C PHE A 132 10.73 5.04 -8.79
N SER A 133 10.10 3.91 -8.50
CA SER A 133 10.00 2.81 -9.45
C SER A 133 8.55 2.56 -9.85
N LYS A 134 8.10 3.19 -10.93
CA LYS A 134 6.71 3.16 -11.40
C LYS A 134 6.54 2.19 -12.56
N ASP A 135 5.35 1.60 -12.68
CA ASP A 135 4.99 0.82 -13.86
C ASP A 135 5.14 1.61 -15.16
N PRO A 136 5.67 0.98 -16.22
CA PRO A 136 5.70 1.58 -17.54
C PRO A 136 4.26 1.86 -17.98
N TYR A 137 4.03 3.06 -18.51
CA TYR A 137 2.71 3.44 -18.99
C TYR A 137 2.36 2.57 -20.19
N VAL A 138 1.34 1.71 -20.06
CA VAL A 138 0.77 1.01 -21.21
C VAL A 138 0.07 2.08 -22.05
N GLN A 139 0.67 2.46 -23.19
CA GLN A 139 -0.03 3.29 -24.15
C GLN A 139 -1.30 2.54 -24.57
N PRO A 140 -2.48 3.18 -24.58
CA PRO A 140 -3.65 2.56 -25.18
C PRO A 140 -3.28 2.23 -26.63
N ALA A 141 -3.52 0.99 -27.06
CA ALA A 141 -3.32 0.60 -28.44
C ALA A 141 -4.05 1.64 -29.30
N SER A 142 -3.30 2.33 -30.17
CA SER A 142 -3.92 3.20 -31.14
C SER A 142 -4.81 2.32 -32.02
N GLU A 143 -6.12 2.39 -31.82
CA GLU A 143 -7.09 2.11 -32.86
C GLU A 143 -6.90 3.18 -33.96
N SER A 144 -5.83 3.05 -34.73
CA SER A 144 -5.71 3.73 -36.01
C SER A 144 -6.13 2.73 -37.08
N ASN A 145 -7.44 2.72 -37.33
CA ASN A 145 -8.09 2.41 -38.59
C ASN A 145 -7.32 1.48 -39.53
N GLU A 146 -7.82 0.25 -39.60
CA GLU A 146 -7.92 -0.49 -40.84
C GLU A 146 -8.67 0.38 -41.88
N SER A 147 -7.95 1.29 -42.56
CA SER A 147 -8.42 1.81 -43.84
C SER A 147 -7.96 0.82 -44.90
N GLU A 148 -8.84 -0.15 -45.12
CA GLU A 148 -9.16 -0.71 -46.43
C GLU A 148 -8.83 0.30 -47.55
N VAL A 149 -7.71 0.07 -48.25
CA VAL A 149 -7.46 0.71 -49.55
C VAL A 149 -7.82 -0.34 -50.61
N GLU A 150 -9.12 -0.40 -50.95
CA GLU A 150 -9.62 -1.02 -52.18
C GLU A 150 -9.50 -0.01 -53.37
N PRO A 151 -9.57 -0.44 -54.64
CA PRO A 151 -8.52 -0.26 -55.64
C PRO A 151 -8.81 0.92 -56.57
N ALA A 152 -7.77 1.67 -56.95
CA ALA A 152 -7.87 2.67 -58.01
C ALA A 152 -8.01 1.97 -59.38
N ARG A 153 -9.26 1.80 -59.81
CA ARG A 153 -9.68 1.42 -61.15
C ARG A 153 -9.59 2.66 -62.05
N ASP A 154 -8.41 2.94 -62.59
CA ASP A 154 -8.29 3.86 -63.73
C ASP A 154 -8.22 3.11 -65.06
N ARG A 155 -9.05 3.63 -65.96
CA ARG A 155 -9.48 3.08 -67.23
C ARG A 155 -8.35 2.82 -68.22
N ALA A 156 -8.52 1.74 -68.96
CA ALA A 156 -8.10 1.65 -70.35
C ALA A 156 -8.57 2.87 -71.18
N LEU A 157 -7.70 3.46 -72.00
CA LEU A 157 -7.82 3.41 -73.47
C LEU A 157 -6.68 4.16 -74.20
N SER A 158 -6.15 3.50 -75.24
CA SER A 158 -5.59 4.00 -76.52
C SER A 158 -4.44 5.02 -76.48
N VAL A 159 -3.29 4.82 -77.15
CA VAL A 159 -3.06 4.39 -78.55
C VAL A 159 -1.82 3.51 -78.65
#